data_AF-A0A9D2JEL5-F1
#
_entry.id   AF-A0A9D2JEL5-F1
#
_cell.length_a   1.000
_cell.length_b   1.000
_cell.length_c   1.000
_cell.angle_alpha   90.00
_cell.angle_beta   90.00
_cell.angle_gamma   90.00
#
_symmetry.space_group_name_H-M   'P 1'
#
loop_
_entity.id
_entity.type
_entity.pdbx_description
1 polymer ?
#
loop_
_entity_poly.entity_id
_entity_poly.type
_entity_poly.pdbx_seq_one_letter_code
_entity_poly.pdbx_strand_id
1 'polypeptide(L)' 'MDEKEARAKADDEFVRAENEDDDGYDPFSDRRPDPEPLFERDPWS' A
#
# COMPACT_ATOMS: atom_id res chain seq x y z
N MET A 1 -20.08 15.23 11.26
CA MET A 1 -18.64 15.19 10.99
C MET A 1 -18.01 16.24 11.88
N ASP A 2 -17.42 15.79 12.98
CA ASP A 2 -16.84 16.68 13.99
C ASP A 2 -15.71 17.49 13.38
N GLU A 3 -15.80 18.82 13.47
CA GLU A 3 -14.83 19.79 12.92
C GLU A 3 -13.38 19.53 13.41
N LYS A 4 -13.28 18.91 14.59
CA LYS A 4 -12.02 18.47 15.19
C LYS A 4 -11.29 17.40 14.36
N GLU A 5 -12.04 16.52 13.72
CA GLU A 5 -11.53 15.40 12.91
C GLU A 5 -11.00 15.91 11.56
N ALA A 6 -11.69 16.89 10.96
CA ALA A 6 -11.27 17.52 9.72
C ALA A 6 -9.93 18.27 9.86
N ARG A 7 -9.72 18.94 11.00
CA ARG A 7 -8.46 19.63 11.30
C ARG A 7 -7.31 18.66 11.61
N ALA A 8 -7.59 17.57 12.34
CA ALA A 8 -6.59 16.53 12.60
C ALA A 8 -6.11 15.86 11.30
N LYS A 9 -7.01 15.71 10.32
CA LYS A 9 -6.65 15.23 8.98
C LYS A 9 -5.81 16.26 8.21
N ALA A 10 -6.11 17.55 8.31
CA ALA A 10 -5.36 18.60 7.60
C ALA A 10 -3.92 18.82 8.11
N ASP A 11 -3.63 18.51 9.38
CA ASP A 11 -2.30 18.62 10.00
C ASP A 11 -1.47 17.32 9.90
N ASP A 12 -1.97 16.29 9.19
CA ASP A 12 -1.33 14.98 9.08
C ASP A 12 -0.26 14.99 7.97
N GLU A 13 0.98 14.58 8.28
CA GLU A 13 2.10 14.54 7.33
C GLU A 13 1.88 13.57 6.16
N PHE A 14 0.89 12.68 6.25
CA PHE A 14 0.47 11.77 5.19
C PHE A 14 -0.74 12.29 4.41
N VAL A 15 -1.32 13.45 4.76
CA VAL A 15 -2.38 14.08 3.99
C VAL A 15 -1.82 14.82 2.78
N ARG A 16 -2.21 14.33 1.60
CA ARG A 16 -1.91 14.96 0.30
C ARG A 16 -2.95 16.00 -0.07
N ALA A 17 -2.60 16.92 -0.95
CA ALA A 17 -3.53 17.96 -1.41
C ALA A 17 -4.71 17.33 -2.19
N GLU A 18 -5.91 17.94 -2.11
CA GLU A 18 -7.13 17.41 -2.77
C GLU A 18 -7.03 17.25 -4.29
N ASN A 19 -6.12 17.99 -4.93
CA ASN A 19 -5.88 17.95 -6.38
C ASN A 19 -4.67 17.08 -6.76
N GLU A 20 -3.95 16.52 -5.79
CA GLU A 20 -2.96 15.48 -6.05
C GLU A 20 -3.69 14.14 -6.13
N ASP A 21 -3.42 13.40 -7.19
CA ASP A 21 -3.97 12.06 -7.40
C ASP A 21 -3.44 11.14 -6.29
N ASP A 22 -4.22 10.99 -5.22
CA ASP A 22 -4.12 9.86 -4.31
C ASP A 22 -4.81 8.69 -5.00
N ASP A 23 -4.18 8.19 -6.06
CA ASP A 23 -4.64 7.08 -6.88
C ASP A 23 -4.74 5.76 -6.10
N GLY A 24 -4.36 5.78 -4.81
CA GLY A 24 -4.33 4.63 -3.93
C GLY A 24 -3.32 3.59 -4.38
N TYR A 25 -2.42 3.95 -5.29
CA TYR A 25 -1.47 3.03 -5.87
C TYR A 25 -0.30 2.81 -4.92
N ASP A 26 -0.32 1.68 -4.20
CA ASP A 26 0.83 1.24 -3.42
C ASP A 26 1.94 0.79 -4.39
N PRO A 27 3.16 1.36 -4.34
CA PRO A 27 4.30 0.97 -5.20
C PRO A 27 4.68 -0.51 -5.15
N PHE A 28 4.13 -1.27 -4.21
CA PHE A 28 4.33 -2.70 -4.07
C PHE A 28 3.25 -3.53 -4.80
N SER A 29 2.18 -2.93 -5.32
CA SER A 29 1.12 -3.62 -6.08
C SER A 29 1.61 -4.19 -7.41
N ASP A 30 2.52 -3.50 -8.11
CA ASP A 30 3.11 -3.98 -9.37
C ASP A 30 4.23 -4.99 -9.15
N ARG A 31 4.62 -5.26 -7.91
CA ARG A 31 5.66 -6.24 -7.64
C ARG A 31 5.11 -7.61 -7.95
N ARG A 32 5.72 -8.21 -8.97
CA ARG A 32 5.47 -9.62 -9.25
C ARG A 32 5.88 -10.42 -8.02
N PRO A 33 5.06 -11.38 -7.59
CA PRO A 33 5.48 -12.31 -6.56
C PRO A 33 6.76 -13.02 -7.04
N ASP A 34 7.63 -13.37 -6.09
CA ASP A 34 8.74 -14.26 -6.39
C ASP A 34 8.20 -15.53 -7.06
N PRO A 35 8.87 -16.04 -8.11
CA PRO A 35 8.40 -17.21 -8.81
C PRO A 35 8.37 -18.39 -7.84
N GLU A 36 7.18 -18.96 -7.65
CA GLU A 36 7.02 -20.17 -6.86
C GLU A 36 7.79 -21.32 -7.54
N PRO A 37 8.50 -22.15 -6.76
CA PRO A 37 9.14 -23.33 -7.33
C PRO A 37 8.07 -24.24 -7.95
N LEU A 38 8.32 -24.69 -9.18
CA LEU A 38 7.38 -25.54 -9.92
C LEU A 38 7.11 -26.89 -9.22
N PHE A 39 8.00 -27.30 -8.34
CA PHE A 39 7.91 -28.53 -7.57
C PHE A 39 8.50 -28.33 -6.17
N GLU A 40 7.92 -29.01 -5.20
CA GLU A 40 8.48 -29.11 -3.86
C GLU A 40 9.85 -29.82 -3.92
N ARG A 41 10.79 -29.39 -3.08
CA ARG A 41 12.09 -30.08 -2.94
C ARG A 41 11.83 -31.51 -2.48
N ASP A 42 12.51 -32.47 -3.12
CA ASP A 42 12.38 -33.88 -2.77
C ASP A 42 12.66 -34.11 -1.28
N PRO A 43 11.70 -34.66 -0.50
CA PRO A 43 11.85 -34.84 0.94
C PRO A 43 12.81 -35.97 1.32
N TRP A 44 13.43 -36.67 0.36
CA TRP A 44 14.25 -37.86 0.58
C TRP A 44 15.69 -37.77 0.05
N SER A 45 16.21 -36.57 -0.22
CA SER A 45 17.64 -36.36 -0.57
C SER A 45 18.61 -36.66 0.58
#